data_AF-A0AA40FK16-F1
#
_entry.id   AF-A0AA40FK16-F1
#
_cell.length_a   1.000
_cell.length_b   1.000
_cell.length_c   1.000
_cell.angle_alpha   90.00
_cell.angle_beta   90.00
_cell.angle_gamma   90.00
#
_symmetry.space_group_name_H-M   'P 1'
#
loop_
_entity.id
_entity.type
_entity.pdbx_description
1 polymer ?
#
loop_
_entity_poly.entity_id
_entity_poly.type
_entity_poly.pdbx_seq_one_letter_code
_entity_poly.pdbx_strand_id
1 'polypeptide(L)'
;MSWIRDNTLNWFQRLVIRILRTGHIPKHVAFIMDGNRRYASKTGIEKIEGHTKGFDKFAETLQWCTNLGIQEVTFYAFSIENFKRKQEEVNGLLNLAEQKFQRLLGEKDKIRKHGLCVRIIGNLSLLPQNIQELIAETMILTKEHNKGFLNIAFAYTSRDEITRAIKDVIEGVQNGDILSEDIDENMIFNCLYTNYSPNPDLLIRTSGEVRFSDFLMWQISNTCIYFTNVLWPEFNLWELLNAVFYYQRCYSDIQKVMKLQNVKQIMQNSRQSTYIDKLLHKRQITLERIYLSNI
;
A
#
# COMPACT_ATOMS: atom_id res chain seq x y z
N MET A 1 3.59 0.56 19.59
CA MET A 1 2.27 1.21 19.74
C MET A 1 1.23 0.48 18.89
N SER A 2 -0.07 0.75 19.13
CA SER A 2 -1.21 0.15 18.40
C SER A 2 -1.27 0.61 16.96
N TRP A 3 -1.82 -0.23 16.06
CA TRP A 3 -2.02 0.12 14.64
C TRP A 3 -3.15 1.13 14.45
N ILE A 4 -4.17 1.06 15.31
CA ILE A 4 -5.34 1.92 15.26
C ILE A 4 -5.36 2.77 16.53
N ARG A 5 -5.22 4.08 16.32
CA ARG A 5 -5.21 5.07 17.40
C ARG A 5 -6.56 5.78 17.47
N ASP A 6 -7.05 5.99 18.69
CA ASP A 6 -8.22 6.82 18.89
C ASP A 6 -7.94 8.27 18.44
N ASN A 7 -8.97 8.95 17.95
CA ASN A 7 -8.83 10.26 17.33
C ASN A 7 -8.43 11.35 18.36
N THR A 8 -7.21 11.84 18.26
CA THR A 8 -6.64 12.88 19.15
C THR A 8 -6.64 14.29 18.55
N LEU A 9 -7.37 14.52 17.44
CA LEU A 9 -7.37 15.82 16.75
C LEU A 9 -8.00 16.93 17.59
N ASN A 10 -7.29 18.05 17.73
CA ASN A 10 -7.79 19.26 18.38
C ASN A 10 -8.81 20.02 17.49
N TRP A 11 -9.49 21.02 18.06
CA TRP A 11 -10.56 21.75 17.37
C TRP A 11 -10.08 22.43 16.07
N PHE A 12 -8.88 23.01 16.08
CA PHE A 12 -8.33 23.72 14.92
C PHE A 12 -7.98 22.75 13.80
N GLN A 13 -7.35 21.62 14.13
CA GLN A 13 -7.07 20.55 13.17
C GLN A 13 -8.35 20.01 12.53
N ARG A 14 -9.41 19.81 13.32
CA ARG A 14 -10.73 19.39 12.80
C ARG A 14 -11.35 20.44 11.88
N LEU A 15 -11.21 21.72 12.20
CA LEU A 15 -11.69 22.82 11.35
C LEU A 15 -10.99 22.81 10.00
N VAL A 16 -9.65 22.73 9.98
CA VAL A 16 -8.88 22.71 8.72
C VAL A 16 -9.20 21.47 7.89
N ILE A 17 -9.33 20.29 8.51
CA ILE A 17 -9.79 19.08 7.82
C ILE A 17 -11.17 19.29 7.18
N ARG A 18 -12.13 19.89 7.90
CA ARG A 18 -13.46 20.17 7.35
C ARG A 18 -13.41 21.12 6.17
N ILE A 19 -12.56 22.16 6.23
CA ILE A 19 -12.36 23.10 5.13
C ILE A 19 -11.80 22.35 3.91
N LEU A 20 -10.73 21.57 4.07
CA LEU A 20 -10.15 20.80 2.96
C LEU A 20 -11.15 19.81 2.36
N ARG A 21 -12.02 19.21 3.17
CA ARG A 21 -13.07 18.30 2.72
C ARG A 21 -14.18 18.96 1.88
N THR A 22 -14.21 20.30 1.78
CA THR A 22 -15.09 20.99 0.83
C THR A 22 -14.57 20.89 -0.61
N GLY A 23 -13.27 20.64 -0.78
CA GLY A 23 -12.65 20.32 -2.07
C GLY A 23 -12.58 18.82 -2.36
N HIS A 24 -11.88 18.46 -3.43
CA HIS A 24 -11.67 17.06 -3.79
C HIS A 24 -10.64 16.40 -2.87
N ILE A 25 -11.02 15.31 -2.21
CA ILE A 25 -10.12 14.50 -1.39
C ILE A 25 -9.63 13.30 -2.22
N PRO A 26 -8.33 12.96 -2.21
CA PRO A 26 -7.85 11.74 -2.85
C PRO A 26 -8.50 10.53 -2.16
N LYS A 27 -9.05 9.60 -2.94
CA LYS A 27 -9.65 8.36 -2.43
C LYS A 27 -8.57 7.37 -2.03
N HIS A 28 -7.49 7.29 -2.81
CA HIS A 28 -6.35 6.43 -2.55
C HIS A 28 -5.04 7.24 -2.48
N VAL A 29 -4.34 7.16 -1.34
CA VAL A 29 -3.01 7.77 -1.16
C VAL A 29 -1.93 6.71 -0.96
N ALA A 30 -0.83 6.82 -1.70
CA ALA A 30 0.35 5.98 -1.54
C ALA A 30 1.49 6.75 -0.86
N PHE A 31 2.30 6.07 -0.04
CA PHE A 31 3.38 6.67 0.73
C PHE A 31 4.70 5.90 0.56
N ILE A 32 5.76 6.60 0.18
CA ILE A 32 7.14 6.14 0.30
C ILE A 32 7.73 6.73 1.59
N MET A 33 7.80 5.90 2.64
CA MET A 33 8.19 6.27 4.01
C MET A 33 9.71 6.35 4.20
N ASP A 34 10.36 7.23 3.44
CA ASP A 34 11.82 7.39 3.46
C ASP A 34 12.29 8.36 4.57
N GLY A 35 13.53 8.17 5.03
CA GLY A 35 14.18 9.06 6.01
C GLY A 35 14.41 8.47 7.40
N ASN A 36 13.95 7.25 7.70
CA ASN A 36 14.08 6.64 9.04
C ASN A 36 15.52 6.59 9.56
N ARG A 37 16.47 6.17 8.72
CA ARG A 37 17.90 6.09 9.09
C ARG A 37 18.53 7.48 9.26
N ARG A 38 18.17 8.43 8.39
CA ARG A 38 18.62 9.83 8.48
C ARG A 38 18.10 10.50 9.75
N TYR A 39 16.86 10.21 10.12
CA TYR A 39 16.27 10.66 11.37
C TYR A 39 17.04 10.09 12.57
N ALA A 40 17.32 8.78 12.57
CA ALA A 40 18.08 8.15 13.65
C ALA A 40 19.47 8.80 13.83
N SER A 41 20.19 9.03 12.73
CA SER A 41 21.47 9.74 12.75
C SER A 41 21.34 11.19 13.23
N LYS A 42 20.30 11.91 12.80
CA LYS A 42 20.02 13.30 13.20
C LYS A 42 19.76 13.43 14.70
N THR A 43 19.06 12.48 15.30
CA THR A 43 18.67 12.52 16.72
C THR A 43 19.57 11.71 17.64
N GLY A 44 20.66 11.12 17.13
CA GLY A 44 21.62 10.34 17.91
C GLY A 44 21.07 9.03 18.49
N ILE A 45 20.06 8.44 17.85
CA ILE A 45 19.46 7.15 18.27
C ILE A 45 19.88 6.02 17.33
N GLU A 46 19.64 4.79 17.73
CA GLU A 46 19.91 3.63 16.89
C GLU A 46 19.01 3.60 15.64
N LYS A 47 19.52 3.03 14.53
CA LYS A 47 18.77 2.90 13.27
C LYS A 47 17.44 2.17 13.45
N ILE A 48 17.44 1.10 14.25
CA ILE A 48 16.23 0.31 14.53
C ILE A 48 15.18 1.12 15.31
N GLU A 49 15.61 2.02 16.19
CA GLU A 49 14.72 2.93 16.90
C GLU A 49 14.09 3.95 15.93
N GLY A 50 14.87 4.45 14.97
CA GLY A 50 14.35 5.27 13.86
C GLY A 50 13.26 4.57 13.05
N HIS A 51 13.42 3.27 12.78
CA HIS A 51 12.38 2.45 12.12
C HIS A 51 11.16 2.22 13.01
N THR A 52 11.35 2.02 14.31
CA THR A 52 10.26 1.90 15.28
C THR A 52 9.41 3.18 15.32
N LYS A 53 10.04 4.35 15.38
CA LYS A 53 9.35 5.66 15.30
C LYS A 53 8.67 5.85 13.95
N GLY A 54 9.28 5.37 12.86
CA GLY A 54 8.66 5.33 11.55
C GLY A 54 7.36 4.52 11.52
N PHE A 55 7.33 3.37 12.19
CA PHE A 55 6.09 2.61 12.33
C PHE A 55 5.03 3.35 13.16
N ASP A 56 5.42 4.01 14.25
CA ASP A 56 4.46 4.77 15.05
C ASP A 56 3.87 5.93 14.22
N LYS A 57 4.67 6.54 13.35
CA LYS A 57 4.20 7.55 12.40
C LYS A 57 3.24 7.00 11.33
N PHE A 58 3.49 5.78 10.87
CA PHE A 58 2.59 5.06 9.98
C PHE A 58 1.18 4.93 10.59
N ALA A 59 1.08 4.52 11.85
CA ALA A 59 -0.21 4.38 12.53
C ALA A 59 -0.93 5.72 12.71
N GLU A 60 -0.18 6.79 13.03
CA GLU A 60 -0.73 8.16 13.09
C GLU A 60 -1.25 8.64 11.73
N THR A 61 -0.48 8.40 10.67
CA THR A 61 -0.82 8.86 9.32
C THR A 61 -2.05 8.15 8.78
N LEU A 62 -2.19 6.84 9.03
CA LEU A 62 -3.38 6.08 8.68
C LEU A 62 -4.64 6.65 9.36
N GLN A 63 -4.53 7.02 10.63
CA GLN A 63 -5.63 7.65 11.36
C GLN A 63 -5.98 9.02 10.76
N TRP A 64 -4.99 9.85 10.43
CA TRP A 64 -5.24 11.15 9.77
C TRP A 64 -5.90 11.00 8.40
N CYS A 65 -5.47 10.01 7.60
CA CYS A 65 -6.10 9.68 6.32
C CYS A 65 -7.57 9.32 6.51
N THR A 66 -7.87 8.48 7.50
CA THR A 66 -9.24 8.12 7.87
C THR A 66 -10.07 9.36 8.29
N ASN A 67 -9.48 10.27 9.06
CA ASN A 67 -10.16 11.51 9.48
C ASN A 67 -10.45 12.48 8.33
N LEU A 68 -9.60 12.49 7.30
CA LEU A 68 -9.80 13.25 6.06
C LEU A 68 -10.87 12.63 5.15
N GLY A 69 -11.23 11.36 5.37
CA GLY A 69 -12.14 10.61 4.50
C GLY A 69 -11.45 9.92 3.33
N ILE A 70 -10.13 9.72 3.42
CA ILE A 70 -9.36 8.91 2.47
C ILE A 70 -9.70 7.44 2.76
N GLN A 71 -10.14 6.72 1.72
CA GLN A 71 -10.70 5.37 1.85
C GLN A 71 -9.64 4.28 1.78
N GLU A 72 -8.55 4.52 1.03
CA GLU A 72 -7.51 3.55 0.81
C GLU A 72 -6.12 4.17 0.95
N VAL A 73 -5.21 3.44 1.59
CA VAL A 73 -3.84 3.88 1.80
C VAL A 73 -2.87 2.76 1.47
N THR A 74 -1.85 3.04 0.66
CA THR A 74 -0.76 2.11 0.36
C THR A 74 0.57 2.61 0.93
N PHE A 75 1.25 1.80 1.73
CA PHE A 75 2.55 2.16 2.30
C PHE A 75 3.68 1.29 1.77
N TYR A 76 4.79 1.91 1.37
CA TYR A 76 6.00 1.17 1.01
C TYR A 76 6.83 0.84 2.26
N ALA A 77 6.64 -0.36 2.80
CA ALA A 77 7.23 -0.77 4.06
C ALA A 77 8.58 -1.48 3.90
N PHE A 78 8.72 -2.38 2.91
CA PHE A 78 9.97 -3.12 2.69
C PHE A 78 10.14 -3.50 1.21
N SER A 79 11.24 -3.03 0.61
CA SER A 79 11.57 -3.33 -0.79
C SER A 79 12.35 -4.63 -0.91
N ILE A 80 12.23 -5.34 -2.04
CA ILE A 80 13.12 -6.49 -2.36
C ILE A 80 14.60 -6.04 -2.33
N GLU A 81 14.88 -4.82 -2.77
CA GLU A 81 16.22 -4.23 -2.73
C GLU A 81 16.77 -4.09 -1.29
N ASN A 82 15.90 -4.13 -0.27
CA ASN A 82 16.34 -4.02 1.12
C ASN A 82 16.99 -5.32 1.64
N PHE A 83 16.78 -6.46 1.01
CA PHE A 83 17.52 -7.69 1.31
C PHE A 83 19.02 -7.58 1.02
N LYS A 84 19.44 -6.63 0.16
CA LYS A 84 20.86 -6.37 -0.14
C LYS A 84 21.60 -5.59 0.97
N ARG A 85 20.89 -5.18 2.03
CA ARG A 85 21.50 -4.49 3.18
C ARG A 85 22.23 -5.48 4.08
N LYS A 86 22.96 -4.98 5.08
CA LYS A 86 23.65 -5.82 6.07
C LYS A 86 22.64 -6.75 6.76
N GLN A 87 23.01 -8.02 6.95
CA GLN A 87 22.12 -9.05 7.49
C GLN A 87 21.51 -8.66 8.85
N GLU A 88 22.28 -8.01 9.72
CA GLU A 88 21.81 -7.50 11.02
C GLU A 88 20.67 -6.47 10.86
N GLU A 89 20.77 -5.57 9.87
CA GLU A 89 19.72 -4.57 9.58
C GLU A 89 18.47 -5.26 9.01
N VAL A 90 18.65 -6.23 8.11
CA VAL A 90 17.56 -7.01 7.53
C VAL A 90 16.82 -7.78 8.62
N ASN A 91 17.54 -8.51 9.48
CA ASN A 91 16.97 -9.26 10.59
C ASN A 91 16.23 -8.33 11.56
N GLY A 92 16.80 -7.16 11.89
CA GLY A 92 16.13 -6.17 12.73
C GLY A 92 14.80 -5.68 12.13
N LEU A 93 14.74 -5.45 10.82
CA LEU A 93 13.52 -5.03 10.13
C LEU A 93 12.47 -6.14 10.06
N LEU A 94 12.88 -7.39 9.82
CA LEU A 94 11.99 -8.54 9.80
C LEU A 94 11.41 -8.83 11.19
N ASN A 95 12.25 -8.79 12.23
CA ASN A 95 11.81 -8.93 13.62
C ASN A 95 10.84 -7.81 14.03
N LEU A 96 11.11 -6.57 13.59
CA LEU A 96 10.17 -5.47 13.81
C LEU A 96 8.84 -5.75 13.12
N ALA A 97 8.85 -6.19 11.86
CA ALA A 97 7.62 -6.52 11.13
C ALA A 97 6.83 -7.63 11.82
N GLU A 98 7.48 -8.71 12.24
CA GLU A 98 6.88 -9.79 13.03
C GLU A 98 6.16 -9.25 14.27
N GLN A 99 6.85 -8.46 15.10
CA GLN A 99 6.26 -7.85 16.30
C GLN A 99 5.06 -6.97 15.97
N LYS A 100 5.09 -6.24 14.85
CA LYS A 100 3.95 -5.38 14.45
C LYS A 100 2.78 -6.21 13.95
N PHE A 101 2.98 -7.26 13.16
CA PHE A 101 1.88 -8.13 12.73
C PHE A 101 1.27 -8.90 13.90
N GLN A 102 2.08 -9.45 14.80
CA GLN A 102 1.59 -10.05 16.05
C GLN A 102 0.74 -9.07 16.84
N ARG A 103 1.18 -7.81 16.95
CA ARG A 103 0.40 -6.77 17.64
C ARG A 103 -0.90 -6.41 16.92
N LEU A 104 -0.89 -6.35 15.59
CA LEU A 104 -2.11 -6.13 14.80
C LEU A 104 -3.13 -7.24 15.11
N LEU A 105 -2.68 -8.50 15.09
CA LEU A 105 -3.48 -9.66 15.45
C LEU A 105 -3.88 -9.68 16.94
N GLY A 106 -3.13 -9.04 17.84
CA GLY A 106 -3.56 -8.82 19.22
C GLY A 106 -4.67 -7.76 19.36
N GLU A 107 -4.92 -6.97 18.32
CA GLU A 107 -5.86 -5.83 18.31
C GLU A 107 -7.09 -6.09 17.41
N LYS A 108 -7.48 -7.36 17.20
CA LYS A 108 -8.56 -7.77 16.27
C LYS A 108 -9.87 -7.00 16.48
N ASP A 109 -10.26 -6.77 17.74
CA ASP A 109 -11.49 -6.03 18.07
C ASP A 109 -11.46 -4.59 17.57
N LYS A 110 -10.30 -3.92 17.65
CA LYS A 110 -10.14 -2.57 17.11
C LYS A 110 -10.25 -2.57 15.59
N ILE A 111 -9.61 -3.52 14.93
CA ILE A 111 -9.63 -3.67 13.47
C ILE A 111 -11.07 -3.90 12.99
N ARG A 112 -11.78 -4.83 13.64
CA ARG A 112 -13.18 -5.13 13.34
C ARG A 112 -14.09 -3.94 13.58
N LYS A 113 -13.93 -3.22 14.69
CA LYS A 113 -14.70 -1.99 14.99
C LYS A 113 -14.54 -0.94 13.89
N HIS A 114 -13.32 -0.74 13.42
CA HIS A 114 -13.00 0.23 12.37
C HIS A 114 -13.29 -0.29 10.96
N GLY A 115 -13.52 -1.60 10.78
CA GLY A 115 -13.79 -2.22 9.49
C GLY A 115 -12.64 -2.01 8.48
N LEU A 116 -11.40 -2.11 8.97
CA LEU A 116 -10.20 -1.96 8.15
C LEU A 116 -9.83 -3.29 7.48
N CYS A 117 -9.78 -3.32 6.16
CA CYS A 117 -9.25 -4.42 5.35
C CYS A 117 -7.74 -4.23 5.16
N VAL A 118 -6.94 -5.21 5.59
CA VAL A 118 -5.48 -5.15 5.47
C VAL A 118 -5.02 -6.13 4.40
N ARG A 119 -4.27 -5.62 3.43
CA ARG A 119 -3.73 -6.38 2.30
C ARG A 119 -2.22 -6.21 2.25
N ILE A 120 -1.49 -7.30 2.06
CA ILE A 120 -0.04 -7.24 1.84
C ILE A 120 0.23 -7.49 0.36
N ILE A 121 0.98 -6.58 -0.26
CA ILE A 121 1.39 -6.69 -1.67
C ILE A 121 2.90 -6.90 -1.76
N GLY A 122 3.33 -7.87 -2.55
CA GLY A 122 4.74 -8.23 -2.70
C GLY A 122 5.00 -9.73 -2.73
N ASN A 123 6.27 -10.10 -2.85
CA ASN A 123 6.69 -11.48 -2.99
C ASN A 123 6.88 -12.13 -1.61
N LEU A 124 5.79 -12.70 -1.07
CA LEU A 124 5.78 -13.33 0.25
C LEU A 124 6.75 -14.52 0.37
N SER A 125 7.10 -15.19 -0.73
CA SER A 125 8.03 -16.32 -0.71
C SER A 125 9.46 -15.94 -0.29
N LEU A 126 9.80 -14.65 -0.34
CA LEU A 126 11.09 -14.13 0.12
C LEU A 126 11.14 -13.91 1.64
N LEU A 127 10.00 -14.02 2.32
CA LEU A 127 9.89 -13.74 3.75
C LEU A 127 10.10 -15.02 4.57
N PRO A 128 10.59 -14.91 5.82
CA PRO A 128 10.55 -16.00 6.78
C PRO A 128 9.13 -16.57 6.97
N GLN A 129 9.02 -17.89 7.14
CA GLN A 129 7.74 -18.60 7.22
C GLN A 129 6.81 -18.05 8.32
N ASN A 130 7.35 -17.77 9.50
CA ASN A 130 6.58 -17.17 10.61
C ASN A 130 5.94 -15.82 10.23
N ILE A 131 6.62 -15.00 9.42
CA ILE A 131 6.05 -13.73 8.94
C ILE A 131 4.98 -13.98 7.87
N GLN A 132 5.19 -14.96 6.99
CA GLN A 132 4.18 -15.35 5.98
C GLN A 132 2.87 -15.78 6.64
N GLU A 133 2.95 -16.59 7.70
CA GLU A 133 1.79 -17.07 8.48
C GLU A 133 1.03 -15.93 9.14
N LEU A 134 1.72 -14.99 9.80
CA LEU A 134 1.11 -13.80 10.42
C LEU A 134 0.43 -12.89 9.38
N ILE A 135 1.04 -12.75 8.21
CA ILE A 135 0.47 -11.99 7.08
C ILE A 135 -0.81 -12.68 6.59
N ALA A 136 -0.76 -14.00 6.38
CA ALA A 136 -1.91 -14.77 5.91
C ALA A 136 -3.08 -14.69 6.88
N GLU A 137 -2.84 -14.89 8.18
CA GLU A 137 -3.86 -14.73 9.22
C GLU A 137 -4.48 -13.33 9.19
N THR A 138 -3.65 -12.28 9.10
CA THR A 138 -4.11 -10.88 9.05
C THR A 138 -5.02 -10.61 7.85
N MET A 139 -4.61 -11.05 6.67
CA MET A 139 -5.37 -10.84 5.44
C MET A 139 -6.70 -11.61 5.46
N ILE A 140 -6.70 -12.86 5.94
CA ILE A 140 -7.91 -13.67 6.06
C ILE A 140 -8.90 -13.07 7.06
N LEU A 141 -8.42 -12.63 8.24
CA LEU A 141 -9.26 -12.03 9.28
C LEU A 141 -9.96 -10.75 8.84
N THR A 142 -9.34 -10.01 7.91
CA THR A 142 -9.80 -8.67 7.52
C THR A 142 -10.39 -8.60 6.12
N LYS A 143 -10.48 -9.74 5.40
CA LYS A 143 -10.90 -9.78 3.99
C LYS A 143 -12.30 -9.24 3.73
N GLU A 144 -13.24 -9.48 4.65
CA GLU A 144 -14.64 -9.06 4.53
C GLU A 144 -14.89 -7.61 5.01
N HIS A 145 -13.85 -6.92 5.48
CA HIS A 145 -13.96 -5.55 5.93
C HIS A 145 -14.02 -4.58 4.73
N ASN A 146 -14.79 -3.49 4.85
CA ASN A 146 -15.08 -2.60 3.73
C ASN A 146 -15.13 -1.09 4.08
N LYS A 147 -14.78 -0.68 5.31
CA LYS A 147 -14.84 0.74 5.72
C LYS A 147 -13.57 1.51 5.34
N GLY A 148 -12.44 0.82 5.26
CA GLY A 148 -11.18 1.38 4.79
C GLY A 148 -10.22 0.28 4.38
N PHE A 149 -9.27 0.62 3.50
CA PHE A 149 -8.33 -0.32 2.92
C PHE A 149 -6.90 0.11 3.20
N LEU A 150 -6.09 -0.82 3.66
CA LEU A 150 -4.67 -0.62 3.93
C LEU A 150 -3.87 -1.65 3.13
N ASN A 151 -3.10 -1.17 2.16
CA ASN A 151 -2.13 -1.99 1.45
C ASN A 151 -0.73 -1.74 2.02
N ILE A 152 -0.01 -2.81 2.32
CA ILE A 152 1.37 -2.73 2.80
C ILE A 152 2.25 -3.43 1.76
N ALA A 153 3.09 -2.65 1.09
CA ALA A 153 4.06 -3.19 0.15
C ALA A 153 5.27 -3.72 0.92
N PHE A 154 5.39 -5.05 0.97
CA PHE A 154 6.37 -5.76 1.80
C PHE A 154 7.02 -6.88 0.99
N ALA A 155 8.36 -6.90 0.96
CA ALA A 155 9.12 -7.63 -0.05
C ALA A 155 8.64 -7.31 -1.47
N TYR A 156 8.46 -6.03 -1.78
CA TYR A 156 7.84 -5.54 -3.01
C TYR A 156 8.79 -4.71 -3.87
N THR A 157 8.74 -4.90 -5.20
CA THR A 157 9.17 -3.92 -6.21
C THR A 157 8.18 -3.97 -7.38
N SER A 158 8.00 -2.86 -8.09
CA SER A 158 7.07 -2.79 -9.21
C SER A 158 7.54 -3.66 -10.39
N ARG A 159 8.84 -3.76 -10.64
CA ARG A 159 9.38 -4.68 -11.65
C ARG A 159 9.11 -6.15 -11.33
N ASP A 160 9.22 -6.56 -10.07
CA ASP A 160 8.87 -7.92 -9.64
C ASP A 160 7.36 -8.18 -9.79
N GLU A 161 6.52 -7.23 -9.37
CA GLU A 161 5.07 -7.30 -9.55
C GLU A 161 4.67 -7.47 -11.02
N ILE A 162 5.21 -6.65 -11.92
CA ILE A 162 4.94 -6.71 -13.36
C ILE A 162 5.42 -8.04 -13.93
N THR A 163 6.62 -8.48 -13.54
CA THR A 163 7.17 -9.78 -13.99
C THR A 163 6.27 -10.93 -13.58
N ARG A 164 5.75 -10.91 -12.35
CA ARG A 164 4.79 -11.92 -11.88
C ARG A 164 3.46 -11.84 -12.64
N ALA A 165 2.93 -10.65 -12.88
CA ALA A 165 1.69 -10.48 -13.65
C ALA A 165 1.85 -11.03 -15.08
N ILE A 166 2.98 -10.80 -15.73
CA ILE A 166 3.30 -11.36 -17.05
C ILE A 166 3.37 -12.90 -16.99
N LYS A 167 3.98 -13.47 -15.95
CA LYS A 167 4.02 -14.94 -15.76
C LYS A 167 2.62 -15.52 -15.60
N ASP A 168 1.75 -14.86 -14.83
CA ASP A 168 0.36 -15.29 -14.68
C ASP A 168 -0.35 -15.29 -16.04
N VAL A 169 -0.24 -14.21 -16.82
CA VAL A 169 -0.80 -14.14 -18.19
C VAL A 169 -0.28 -15.27 -19.08
N ILE A 170 1.03 -15.55 -19.06
CA ILE A 170 1.61 -16.66 -19.83
C ILE A 170 1.02 -18.01 -19.41
N GLU A 171 0.86 -18.25 -18.10
CA GLU A 171 0.21 -19.46 -17.57
C GLU A 171 -1.23 -19.58 -18.10
N GLY A 172 -1.99 -18.48 -18.11
CA GLY A 172 -3.35 -18.44 -18.66
C GLY A 172 -3.40 -18.81 -20.13
N VAL A 173 -2.47 -18.30 -20.95
CA VAL A 173 -2.37 -18.63 -22.38
C VAL A 173 -2.01 -20.10 -22.59
N GLN A 174 -1.02 -20.61 -21.84
CA GLN A 174 -0.57 -22.00 -21.95
C GLN A 174 -1.67 -23.00 -21.57
N ASN A 175 -2.51 -22.65 -20.61
CA ASN A 175 -3.64 -23.47 -20.19
C ASN A 175 -4.87 -23.34 -21.11
N GLY A 176 -4.83 -22.44 -22.10
CA GLY A 176 -5.97 -22.16 -22.97
C GLY A 176 -7.13 -21.41 -22.29
N ASP A 177 -6.90 -20.85 -21.09
CA ASP A 177 -7.91 -20.05 -20.38
C ASP A 177 -8.16 -18.70 -21.08
N ILE A 178 -7.12 -18.17 -21.74
CA ILE A 178 -7.10 -16.90 -22.48
C ILE A 178 -6.29 -17.06 -23.77
N LEU A 179 -6.51 -16.19 -24.74
CA LEU A 179 -5.73 -16.13 -25.98
C LEU A 179 -4.80 -14.91 -26.00
N SER A 180 -3.80 -14.92 -26.88
CA SER A 180 -2.88 -13.79 -27.04
C SER A 180 -3.58 -12.48 -27.43
N GLU A 181 -4.70 -12.57 -28.16
CA GLU A 181 -5.57 -11.42 -28.49
C GLU A 181 -6.33 -10.84 -27.29
N ASP A 182 -6.44 -11.61 -26.20
CA ASP A 182 -7.05 -11.16 -24.95
C ASP A 182 -6.06 -10.38 -24.06
N ILE A 183 -4.82 -10.19 -24.49
CA ILE A 183 -3.80 -9.50 -23.70
C ILE A 183 -3.82 -8.01 -24.02
N ASP A 184 -4.28 -7.22 -23.04
CA ASP A 184 -4.28 -5.76 -23.07
C ASP A 184 -3.79 -5.17 -21.73
N GLU A 185 -3.78 -3.84 -21.62
CA GLU A 185 -3.40 -3.14 -20.39
C GLU A 185 -4.29 -3.52 -19.19
N ASN A 186 -5.58 -3.78 -19.43
CA ASN A 186 -6.53 -4.16 -18.38
C ASN A 186 -6.23 -5.56 -17.86
N MET A 187 -5.87 -6.49 -18.74
CA MET A 187 -5.48 -7.84 -18.37
C MET A 187 -4.25 -7.83 -17.47
N ILE A 188 -3.22 -7.05 -17.85
CA ILE A 188 -2.01 -6.91 -17.02
C ILE A 188 -2.38 -6.29 -15.66
N PHE A 189 -3.18 -5.22 -15.64
CA PHE A 189 -3.64 -4.57 -14.42
C PHE A 189 -4.34 -5.55 -13.46
N ASN A 190 -5.24 -6.38 -13.97
CA ASN A 190 -5.97 -7.37 -13.17
C ASN A 190 -5.07 -8.49 -12.62
N CYS A 191 -3.90 -8.73 -13.24
CA CYS A 191 -2.91 -9.67 -12.75
C CYS A 191 -1.93 -9.06 -11.70
N LEU A 192 -1.91 -7.74 -11.48
CA LEU A 192 -1.05 -7.11 -10.45
C LEU A 192 -1.43 -7.56 -9.03
N TYR A 193 -0.62 -7.21 -8.02
CA TYR A 193 -0.99 -7.42 -6.61
C TYR A 193 -2.10 -6.45 -6.19
N THR A 194 -2.16 -5.27 -6.81
CA THR A 194 -3.09 -4.18 -6.48
C THR A 194 -4.42 -4.26 -7.24
N ASN A 195 -4.78 -5.41 -7.80
CA ASN A 195 -5.96 -5.54 -8.68
C ASN A 195 -7.30 -5.22 -7.97
N TYR A 196 -7.35 -5.32 -6.63
CA TYR A 196 -8.50 -4.94 -5.82
C TYR A 196 -8.57 -3.45 -5.46
N SER A 197 -7.62 -2.66 -5.95
CA SER A 197 -7.41 -1.27 -5.57
C SER A 197 -7.46 -0.37 -6.81
N PRO A 198 -8.15 0.78 -6.77
CA PRO A 198 -7.95 1.80 -7.79
C PRO A 198 -6.49 2.29 -7.75
N ASN A 199 -6.02 2.86 -8.87
CA ASN A 199 -4.73 3.53 -8.88
C ASN A 199 -4.69 4.67 -7.84
N PRO A 200 -3.54 4.94 -7.20
CA PRO A 200 -3.42 6.03 -6.24
C PRO A 200 -3.74 7.39 -6.90
N ASP A 201 -4.49 8.24 -6.22
CA ASP A 201 -4.73 9.63 -6.65
C ASP A 201 -3.52 10.51 -6.33
N LEU A 202 -2.85 10.21 -5.21
CA LEU A 202 -1.72 10.96 -4.67
C LEU A 202 -0.62 10.00 -4.17
N LEU A 203 0.62 10.22 -4.61
CA LEU A 203 1.82 9.56 -4.09
C LEU A 203 2.65 10.59 -3.32
N ILE A 204 2.87 10.32 -2.04
CA ILE A 204 3.70 11.15 -1.16
C ILE A 204 5.03 10.44 -0.91
N ARG A 205 6.14 11.14 -1.14
CA ARG A 205 7.47 10.67 -0.74
C ARG A 205 8.15 11.68 0.17
N THR A 206 8.61 11.19 1.32
CA THR A 206 9.35 11.97 2.31
C THR A 206 10.84 12.02 2.01
N SER A 207 11.59 12.79 2.81
CA SER A 207 13.05 12.90 2.89
C SER A 207 13.79 13.65 1.77
N GLY A 208 13.07 14.31 0.86
CA GLY A 208 13.64 15.16 -0.19
C GLY A 208 14.15 14.43 -1.43
N GLU A 209 14.00 13.11 -1.48
CA GLU A 209 14.41 12.31 -2.63
C GLU A 209 13.37 12.38 -3.76
N VAL A 210 13.79 12.78 -4.96
CA VAL A 210 12.92 12.94 -6.14
C VAL A 210 12.97 11.74 -7.09
N ARG A 211 12.70 10.54 -6.56
CA ARG A 211 12.59 9.29 -7.36
C ARG A 211 11.44 8.42 -6.86
N PHE A 212 11.10 7.34 -7.56
CA PHE A 212 10.06 6.40 -7.13
C PHE A 212 10.61 5.14 -6.42
N SER A 213 11.89 4.83 -6.60
CA SER A 213 12.52 3.63 -6.01
C SER A 213 11.77 2.33 -6.32
N ASP A 214 11.32 2.15 -7.57
CA ASP A 214 10.63 0.92 -8.03
C ASP A 214 9.32 0.63 -7.27
N PHE A 215 8.54 1.67 -6.98
CA PHE A 215 7.28 1.58 -6.25
C PHE A 215 6.08 1.96 -7.14
N LEU A 216 5.13 1.05 -7.28
CA LEU A 216 3.84 1.24 -7.97
C LEU A 216 3.94 1.85 -9.38
N MET A 217 5.00 1.56 -10.14
CA MET A 217 5.32 2.28 -11.39
C MET A 217 4.23 2.14 -12.46
N TRP A 218 3.48 1.03 -12.47
CA TRP A 218 2.32 0.86 -13.35
C TRP A 218 1.16 1.74 -12.91
N GLN A 219 0.86 1.70 -11.61
CA GLN A 219 -0.30 2.33 -10.99
C GLN A 219 -0.19 3.85 -10.94
N ILE A 220 1.04 4.41 -10.84
CA ILE A 220 1.25 5.85 -10.62
C ILE A 220 1.36 6.70 -11.88
N SER A 221 1.05 6.13 -13.05
CA SER A 221 1.19 6.80 -14.36
C SER A 221 0.43 8.13 -14.47
N ASN A 222 -0.71 8.25 -13.77
CA ASN A 222 -1.55 9.46 -13.74
C ASN A 222 -1.80 10.00 -12.32
N THR A 223 -0.93 9.64 -11.38
CA THR A 223 -1.04 10.05 -9.97
C THR A 223 -0.44 11.43 -9.75
N CYS A 224 -1.06 12.23 -8.90
CA CYS A 224 -0.40 13.43 -8.35
C CYS A 224 0.83 13.02 -7.53
N ILE A 225 2.01 13.54 -7.87
CA ILE A 225 3.24 13.24 -7.15
C ILE A 225 3.60 14.41 -6.23
N TYR A 226 3.86 14.13 -4.95
CA TYR A 226 4.25 15.11 -3.95
C TYR A 226 5.53 14.66 -3.21
N PHE A 227 6.61 15.41 -3.38
CA PHE A 227 7.87 15.21 -2.67
C PHE A 227 8.00 16.23 -1.54
N THR A 228 8.38 15.79 -0.34
CA THR A 228 8.68 16.67 0.81
C THR A 228 10.03 16.35 1.40
N ASN A 229 10.73 17.38 1.90
CA ASN A 229 12.02 17.25 2.57
C ASN A 229 11.91 16.68 3.99
N VAL A 230 10.71 16.66 4.57
CA VAL A 230 10.47 16.15 5.93
C VAL A 230 10.83 14.67 5.99
N LEU A 231 11.61 14.26 7.01
CA LEU A 231 11.94 12.85 7.24
C LEU A 231 10.70 12.11 7.75
N TRP A 232 10.52 10.84 7.35
CA TRP A 232 9.30 10.10 7.70
C TRP A 232 8.92 10.16 9.19
N PRO A 233 9.80 9.90 10.17
CA PRO A 233 9.41 9.99 11.60
C PRO A 233 8.96 11.39 12.05
N GLU A 234 9.34 12.45 11.34
CA GLU A 234 8.96 13.85 11.60
C GLU A 234 7.70 14.30 10.85
N PHE A 235 7.17 13.45 9.96
CA PHE A 235 5.95 13.73 9.22
C PHE A 235 4.81 14.03 10.20
N ASN A 236 3.96 14.98 9.88
CA ASN A 236 2.88 15.39 10.79
C ASN A 236 1.60 15.69 10.00
N LEU A 237 0.51 15.95 10.71
CA LEU A 237 -0.78 16.22 10.08
C LEU A 237 -0.67 17.36 9.06
N TRP A 238 0.03 18.45 9.36
CA TRP A 238 0.14 19.59 8.46
C TRP A 238 0.84 19.23 7.15
N GLU A 239 1.83 18.34 7.17
CA GLU A 239 2.46 17.83 5.95
C GLU A 239 1.48 17.03 5.09
N LEU A 240 0.63 16.20 5.70
CA LEU A 240 -0.44 15.51 4.98
C LEU A 240 -1.45 16.50 4.38
N LEU A 241 -1.88 17.49 5.16
CA LEU A 241 -2.83 18.51 4.69
C LEU A 241 -2.23 19.34 3.54
N ASN A 242 -0.94 19.67 3.59
CA ASN A 242 -0.23 20.34 2.50
C ASN A 242 -0.21 19.49 1.22
N ALA A 243 0.06 18.19 1.34
CA ALA A 243 0.05 17.28 0.20
C ALA A 243 -1.36 17.13 -0.42
N VAL A 244 -2.41 17.06 0.42
CA VAL A 244 -3.80 17.01 -0.06
C VAL A 244 -4.21 18.34 -0.71
N PHE A 245 -3.80 19.48 -0.15
CA PHE A 245 -4.04 20.78 -0.76
C PHE A 245 -3.33 20.92 -2.10
N TYR A 246 -2.10 20.42 -2.22
CA TYR A 246 -1.38 20.36 -3.49
C TYR A 246 -2.15 19.51 -4.52
N TYR A 247 -2.64 18.33 -4.12
CA TYR A 247 -3.51 17.51 -4.96
C TYR A 247 -4.75 18.27 -5.44
N GLN A 248 -5.43 19.00 -4.55
CA GLN A 248 -6.59 19.82 -4.91
C GLN A 248 -6.26 20.88 -5.97
N ARG A 249 -5.08 21.50 -5.86
CA ARG A 249 -4.62 22.48 -6.84
C ARG A 249 -4.34 21.85 -8.22
N CYS A 250 -3.79 20.64 -8.24
CA CYS A 250 -3.50 19.90 -9.47
C CYS A 250 -4.70 19.14 -10.05
N TYR A 251 -5.80 19.01 -9.28
CA TYR A 251 -6.92 18.13 -9.60
C TYR A 251 -7.52 18.38 -10.98
N SER A 252 -7.68 19.65 -11.38
CA SER A 252 -8.29 20.00 -12.67
C SER A 252 -7.48 19.49 -13.86
N ASP A 253 -6.15 19.47 -13.77
CA ASP A 253 -5.27 19.00 -14.84
C ASP A 253 -5.20 17.48 -14.88
N ILE A 254 -5.15 16.83 -13.70
CA ILE A 254 -5.23 15.37 -13.58
C ILE A 254 -6.53 14.85 -14.20
N GLN A 255 -7.66 15.50 -13.93
CA GLN A 255 -8.96 15.13 -14.48
C GLN A 255 -9.00 15.21 -16.02
N LYS A 256 -8.32 16.20 -16.63
CA LYS A 256 -8.24 16.29 -18.11
C LYS A 256 -7.53 15.07 -18.69
N VAL A 257 -6.40 14.67 -18.07
CA VAL A 257 -5.62 13.50 -18.51
C VAL A 257 -6.43 12.20 -18.34
N MET A 258 -7.07 12.00 -17.18
CA MET A 258 -7.88 10.80 -16.91
C MET A 258 -9.06 10.66 -17.89
N LYS A 259 -9.74 11.77 -18.25
CA LYS A 259 -10.83 11.74 -19.23
C LYS A 259 -10.37 11.29 -20.62
N LEU A 260 -9.18 11.68 -21.05
CA LEU A 260 -8.63 11.29 -22.35
C LEU A 260 -8.32 9.78 -22.43
N GLN A 261 -8.02 9.15 -21.30
CA GLN A 261 -7.70 7.72 -21.23
C GLN A 261 -8.96 6.85 -21.09
N ASN A 262 -9.94 7.26 -20.27
CA ASN A 262 -11.17 6.49 -20.05
C ASN A 262 -12.03 6.31 -21.33
N VAL A 263 -11.90 7.18 -22.33
CA VAL A 263 -12.63 7.06 -23.61
C VAL A 263 -12.21 5.82 -24.41
N LYS A 264 -11.06 5.20 -24.11
CA LYS A 264 -10.52 4.06 -24.87
C LYS A 264 -10.94 2.68 -24.35
N GLN A 265 -11.58 2.58 -23.18
CA GLN A 265 -11.67 1.31 -22.45
C GLN A 265 -13.11 0.82 -22.32
N ILE A 266 -13.71 0.34 -23.43
CA ILE A 266 -14.98 -0.40 -23.39
C ILE A 266 -14.94 -1.54 -24.41
N MET A 267 -14.40 -2.69 -23.99
CA MET A 267 -14.89 -4.01 -24.38
C MET A 267 -14.60 -4.97 -23.21
N GLN A 268 -15.64 -5.46 -22.55
CA GLN A 268 -15.49 -6.52 -21.55
C GLN A 268 -15.43 -7.87 -22.28
N ASN A 269 -14.29 -8.54 -22.16
CA ASN A 269 -14.07 -9.87 -22.71
C ASN A 269 -14.39 -10.92 -21.64
N SER A 270 -15.36 -11.80 -21.91
CA SER A 270 -15.80 -12.81 -20.94
C SER A 270 -14.69 -13.79 -20.57
N ARG A 271 -13.76 -14.12 -21.49
CA ARG A 271 -12.61 -14.99 -21.21
C ARG A 271 -11.68 -14.37 -20.18
N GLN A 272 -11.37 -13.08 -20.35
CA GLN A 272 -10.53 -12.34 -19.40
C GLN A 272 -11.12 -12.42 -17.99
N SER A 273 -12.41 -12.10 -17.83
CA SER A 273 -13.06 -12.12 -16.52
C SER A 273 -13.00 -13.50 -15.86
N THR A 274 -13.36 -14.56 -16.59
CA THR A 274 -13.35 -15.93 -16.05
C THR A 274 -11.95 -16.36 -15.62
N TYR A 275 -10.92 -16.03 -16.41
CA TYR A 275 -9.54 -16.34 -16.06
C TYR A 275 -9.07 -15.56 -14.82
N ILE A 276 -9.39 -14.27 -14.72
CA ILE A 276 -9.05 -13.47 -13.54
C ILE A 276 -9.71 -14.05 -12.29
N ASP A 277 -10.98 -14.44 -12.34
CA ASP A 277 -11.65 -15.07 -11.19
C ASP A 277 -10.95 -16.37 -10.77
N LYS A 278 -10.57 -17.22 -11.74
CA LYS A 278 -9.80 -18.45 -11.51
C LYS A 278 -8.44 -18.15 -10.86
N LEU A 279 -7.73 -17.15 -11.34
CA LEU A 279 -6.43 -16.72 -10.82
C LEU A 279 -6.54 -16.21 -9.38
N LEU A 280 -7.54 -15.37 -9.10
CA LEU A 280 -7.78 -14.82 -7.76
C LEU A 280 -8.17 -15.92 -6.77
N HIS A 281 -9.00 -16.88 -7.20
CA HIS A 281 -9.32 -18.05 -6.39
C HIS A 281 -8.08 -18.90 -6.07
N LYS A 282 -7.19 -19.14 -7.05
CA LYS A 282 -5.90 -19.84 -6.84
C LYS A 282 -5.02 -19.12 -5.81
N ARG A 283 -4.94 -17.79 -5.86
CA ARG A 283 -4.19 -16.96 -4.91
C ARG A 283 -4.79 -17.05 -3.50
N GLN A 284 -6.11 -17.00 -3.39
CA GLN A 284 -6.83 -17.14 -2.13
C GLN A 284 -6.57 -18.50 -1.47
N ILE A 285 -6.64 -19.60 -2.24
CA ILE A 285 -6.31 -20.95 -1.74
C ILE A 285 -4.86 -21.00 -1.25
N THR A 286 -3.93 -20.36 -1.98
CA THR A 286 -2.51 -20.32 -1.59
C THR A 286 -2.33 -19.62 -0.24
N LEU A 287 -3.01 -18.49 -0.04
CA LEU A 287 -3.02 -17.77 1.22
C LEU A 287 -3.61 -18.60 2.37
N GLU A 288 -4.72 -19.29 2.11
CA GLU A 288 -5.36 -20.17 3.10
C GLU A 288 -4.46 -21.35 3.48
N ARG A 289 -3.69 -21.91 2.53
CA ARG A 289 -2.71 -22.97 2.84
C ARG A 289 -1.59 -22.47 3.75
N ILE A 290 -1.09 -21.26 3.53
CA ILE A 290 -0.07 -20.63 4.42
C ILE A 290 -0.65 -20.44 5.82
N TYR A 291 -1.92 -20.08 5.94
CA TYR A 291 -2.57 -19.94 7.24
C TYR A 291 -2.77 -21.29 7.94
N LEU A 292 -3.20 -22.33 7.20
CA LEU A 292 -3.48 -23.66 7.75
C LEU A 292 -2.23 -24.46 8.13
N SER A 293 -1.04 -24.13 7.61
CA SER A 293 0.21 -24.78 8.04
C SER A 293 0.60 -24.48 9.50
N ASN A 294 -0.11 -23.56 10.15
CA ASN A 294 0.10 -23.13 11.53
C ASN A 294 -0.94 -23.71 12.54
N ILE A 295 -1.91 -24.52 12.06
CA ILE A 295 -2.92 -25.21 12.89
C ILE A 295 -2.58 -26.69 12.97
#